data_AF-A0A558BPT8-F1
#
_entry.id   AF-A0A558BPT8-F1
#
_cell.length_a   1.000
_cell.length_b   1.000
_cell.length_c   1.000
_cell.angle_alpha   90.00
_cell.angle_beta   90.00
_cell.angle_gamma   90.00
#
_symmetry.space_group_name_H-M   'P 1'
#
loop_
_entity.id
_entity.type
_entity.pdbx_description
1 polymer ?
#
loop_
_entity_poly.entity_id
_entity_poly.type
_entity_poly.pdbx_seq_one_letter_code
_entity_poly.pdbx_strand_id
1 'polypeptide(L)'
;MFSSLRNLGILLLLLTCISTSKAQTLPASTTSTSATFTRADTARAIRKLFKSRRGGGAGWLGFGTASILASTLPALQTTSAGVWTPGVVAGSAFMLIGLNKRIQFRPGRERQVLRELAATGHLPTSVSRRLRGNFAPLRGLPSDYDPLSAPGIRPAAVALGLTPAQVAEAARADTLRAINRLFERRRKGGKRWNYLGLAGILSMTRALASPSIDGSHVDGGSLAILVGGFVAAPVAIGVTNLVTYNEARESEIENAYRSGKPLPKRIRQRIKKKDLQPLD
;
A
#
# COMPACT_ATOMS: atom_id res chain seq x y z
N MET A 1 -8.46 42.70 -26.94
CA MET A 1 -6.98 42.50 -26.90
C MET A 1 -6.46 41.82 -25.61
N PHE A 2 -7.26 41.05 -24.86
CA PHE A 2 -6.80 40.40 -23.59
C PHE A 2 -6.62 38.87 -23.67
N SER A 3 -6.82 38.25 -24.82
CA SER A 3 -6.80 36.78 -24.96
C SER A 3 -5.41 36.16 -25.15
N SER A 4 -4.35 36.97 -25.33
CA SER A 4 -3.00 36.47 -25.67
C SER A 4 -2.11 36.16 -24.45
N LEU A 5 -2.44 36.65 -23.25
CA LEU A 5 -1.60 36.51 -22.06
C LEU A 5 -1.79 35.20 -21.27
N ARG A 6 -2.87 34.43 -21.51
CA ARG A 6 -3.14 33.19 -20.76
C ARG A 6 -2.37 31.97 -21.30
N ASN A 7 -1.95 31.98 -22.56
CA ASN A 7 -1.23 30.85 -23.16
C ASN A 7 0.28 30.83 -22.82
N LEU A 8 0.84 31.94 -22.33
CA LEU A 8 2.26 31.99 -21.96
C LEU A 8 2.55 31.29 -20.61
N GLY A 9 1.57 31.22 -19.71
CA GLY A 9 1.74 30.61 -18.39
C GLY A 9 1.76 29.07 -18.40
N ILE A 10 1.10 28.44 -19.38
CA ILE A 10 1.04 26.97 -19.50
C ILE A 10 2.34 26.41 -20.12
N LEU A 11 3.04 27.21 -20.94
CA LEU A 11 4.33 26.81 -21.52
C LEU A 11 5.49 26.86 -20.50
N LEU A 12 5.39 27.69 -19.46
CA LEU A 12 6.46 27.88 -18.47
C LEU A 12 6.56 26.73 -17.44
N LEU A 13 5.49 25.94 -17.26
CA LEU A 13 5.44 24.86 -16.25
C LEU A 13 5.98 23.51 -16.74
N LEU A 14 6.31 23.39 -18.04
CA LEU A 14 6.92 22.19 -18.64
C LEU A 14 8.46 22.24 -18.71
N LEU A 15 9.11 23.34 -18.29
CA LEU A 15 10.54 23.58 -18.57
C LEU A 15 11.53 23.26 -17.43
N THR A 16 11.11 22.85 -16.22
CA THR A 16 12.00 22.78 -15.04
C THR A 16 12.41 21.37 -14.57
N CYS A 17 12.70 20.45 -15.49
CA CYS A 17 13.28 19.14 -15.14
C CYS A 17 14.51 18.79 -16.01
N ILE A 18 15.42 19.75 -16.23
CA ILE A 18 16.72 19.46 -16.85
C ILE A 18 17.59 18.80 -15.77
N SER A 19 17.67 17.46 -15.81
CA SER A 19 18.60 16.71 -14.97
C SER A 19 20.01 16.90 -15.51
N THR A 20 20.89 17.54 -14.74
CA THR A 20 22.32 17.68 -15.03
C THR A 20 22.99 16.32 -14.93
N SER A 21 23.19 15.66 -16.07
CA SER A 21 24.01 14.45 -16.17
C SER A 21 25.47 14.82 -15.94
N LYS A 22 26.01 14.52 -14.75
CA LYS A 22 27.45 14.58 -14.51
C LYS A 22 28.12 13.46 -15.34
N ALA A 23 29.01 13.85 -16.25
CA ALA A 23 29.87 12.91 -16.97
C ALA A 23 30.75 12.17 -15.95
N GLN A 24 30.54 10.87 -15.84
CA GLN A 24 31.28 10.01 -14.93
C GLN A 24 32.53 9.51 -15.65
N THR A 25 33.69 10.02 -15.24
CA THR A 25 35.00 9.50 -15.65
C THR A 25 35.12 8.04 -15.20
N LEU A 26 35.34 7.14 -16.15
CA LEU A 26 35.51 5.71 -15.90
C LEU A 26 36.88 5.44 -15.26
N PRO A 27 36.95 4.79 -14.07
CA PRO A 27 38.19 4.20 -13.59
C PRO A 27 38.52 2.93 -14.38
N ALA A 28 39.83 2.69 -14.56
CA ALA A 28 40.41 1.61 -15.33
C ALA A 28 39.91 0.22 -14.90
N SER A 29 39.66 -0.62 -15.91
CA SER A 29 39.13 -1.97 -15.82
C SER A 29 40.07 -2.91 -15.08
N THR A 30 39.86 -3.09 -13.77
CA THR A 30 40.45 -4.23 -13.05
C THR A 30 39.75 -5.51 -13.50
N THR A 31 40.52 -6.43 -14.06
CA THR A 31 40.11 -7.79 -14.47
C THR A 31 39.28 -8.46 -13.37
N SER A 32 37.96 -8.48 -13.56
CA SER A 32 37.01 -9.02 -12.62
C SER A 32 37.01 -10.54 -12.73
N THR A 33 37.76 -11.21 -11.85
CA THR A 33 37.33 -12.54 -11.40
C THR A 33 35.87 -12.38 -10.95
N SER A 34 34.99 -13.22 -11.51
CA SER A 34 33.54 -13.24 -11.28
C SER A 34 33.23 -13.54 -9.82
N ALA A 35 33.58 -12.63 -8.91
CA ALA A 35 33.40 -12.87 -7.49
C ALA A 35 31.92 -12.77 -7.21
N THR A 36 31.36 -13.94 -6.93
CA THR A 36 29.98 -14.22 -6.60
C THR A 36 29.49 -13.23 -5.54
N PHE A 37 28.44 -12.48 -5.85
CA PHE A 37 27.81 -11.57 -4.90
C PHE A 37 27.35 -12.34 -3.66
N THR A 38 27.58 -11.75 -2.48
CA THR A 38 27.14 -12.38 -1.23
C THR A 38 25.60 -12.28 -1.10
N ARG A 39 25.01 -13.14 -0.25
CA ARG A 39 23.58 -13.05 0.07
C ARG A 39 23.23 -11.71 0.72
N ALA A 40 24.13 -11.15 1.52
CA ALA A 40 23.96 -9.84 2.16
C ALA A 40 23.88 -8.72 1.12
N ASP A 41 24.76 -8.71 0.11
CA ASP A 41 24.73 -7.73 -0.99
C ASP A 41 23.41 -7.76 -1.76
N THR A 42 22.95 -8.98 -2.03
CA THR A 42 21.68 -9.20 -2.73
C THR A 42 20.49 -8.72 -1.87
N ALA A 43 20.53 -8.98 -0.57
CA ALA A 43 19.50 -8.54 0.37
C ALA A 43 19.45 -7.01 0.50
N ARG A 44 20.61 -6.32 0.49
CA ARG A 44 20.70 -4.85 0.44
C ARG A 44 20.10 -4.29 -0.86
N ALA A 45 20.40 -4.92 -2.00
CA ALA A 45 19.84 -4.54 -3.29
C ALA A 45 18.32 -4.67 -3.34
N ILE A 46 17.76 -5.75 -2.78
CA ILE A 46 16.30 -5.93 -2.61
C ILE A 46 15.71 -4.77 -1.81
N ARG A 47 16.29 -4.44 -0.65
CA ARG A 47 15.80 -3.35 0.18
C ARG A 47 15.80 -2.00 -0.56
N LYS A 48 16.88 -1.70 -1.30
CA LYS A 48 16.99 -0.48 -2.12
C LYS A 48 15.93 -0.45 -3.23
N LEU A 49 15.70 -1.58 -3.91
CA LEU A 49 14.64 -1.75 -4.90
C LEU A 49 13.26 -1.45 -4.30
N PHE A 50 12.91 -2.08 -3.17
CA PHE A 50 11.61 -1.89 -2.53
C PHE A 50 11.43 -0.47 -2.01
N LYS A 51 12.47 0.14 -1.43
CA LYS A 51 12.42 1.54 -0.97
C LYS A 51 12.17 2.51 -2.13
N SER A 52 12.93 2.36 -3.23
CA SER A 52 12.77 3.21 -4.43
C SER A 52 11.39 3.03 -5.07
N ARG A 53 10.93 1.79 -5.25
CA ARG A 53 9.62 1.51 -5.88
C ARG A 53 8.44 1.94 -5.01
N ARG A 54 8.57 1.93 -3.68
CA ARG A 54 7.58 2.51 -2.77
C ARG A 54 7.43 4.03 -2.96
N GLY A 55 8.54 4.75 -3.09
CA GLY A 55 8.53 6.19 -3.36
C GLY A 55 7.81 6.53 -4.67
N GLY A 56 8.10 5.79 -5.75
CA GLY A 56 7.41 5.98 -7.03
C GLY A 56 5.89 5.76 -6.96
N GLY A 57 5.42 4.81 -6.15
CA GLY A 57 3.98 4.60 -5.94
C GLY A 57 3.27 5.79 -5.30
N ALA A 58 3.93 6.48 -4.35
CA ALA A 58 3.40 7.71 -3.76
C ALA A 58 3.34 8.85 -4.78
N GLY A 59 4.35 8.96 -5.65
CA GLY A 59 4.35 9.93 -6.77
C GLY A 59 3.15 9.75 -7.70
N TRP A 60 2.84 8.52 -8.12
CA TRP A 60 1.67 8.25 -8.97
C TRP A 60 0.34 8.56 -8.28
N LEU A 61 0.22 8.29 -6.98
CA LEU A 61 -0.97 8.64 -6.22
C LEU A 61 -1.13 10.16 -6.10
N GLY A 62 -0.04 10.87 -5.81
CA GLY A 62 -0.03 12.32 -5.74
C GLY A 62 -0.41 12.94 -7.08
N PHE A 63 0.18 12.46 -8.18
CA PHE A 63 -0.13 12.93 -9.52
C PHE A 63 -1.59 12.66 -9.90
N GLY A 64 -2.10 11.44 -9.67
CA GLY A 64 -3.50 11.11 -9.94
C GLY A 64 -4.48 11.97 -9.14
N THR A 65 -4.18 12.22 -7.86
CA THR A 65 -5.00 13.09 -7.00
C THR A 65 -4.97 14.54 -7.51
N ALA A 66 -3.78 15.06 -7.84
CA ALA A 66 -3.62 16.40 -8.38
C ALA A 66 -4.32 16.57 -9.74
N SER A 67 -4.23 15.59 -10.64
CA SER A 67 -4.95 15.60 -11.92
C SER A 67 -6.46 15.68 -11.74
N ILE A 68 -7.03 14.90 -10.81
CA ILE A 68 -8.46 14.94 -10.51
C ILE A 68 -8.83 16.35 -10.00
N LEU A 69 -8.10 16.85 -8.99
CA LEU A 69 -8.38 18.17 -8.40
C LEU A 69 -8.28 19.29 -9.44
N ALA A 70 -7.21 19.31 -10.22
CA ALA A 70 -6.99 20.29 -11.28
C ALA A 70 -8.07 20.25 -12.37
N SER A 71 -8.68 19.08 -12.61
CA SER A 71 -9.77 18.94 -13.59
C SER A 71 -11.13 19.31 -13.02
N THR A 72 -11.32 19.15 -11.70
CA THR A 72 -12.57 19.54 -11.04
C THR A 72 -12.69 21.04 -10.80
N LEU A 73 -11.58 21.77 -10.63
CA LEU A 73 -11.62 23.21 -10.32
C LEU A 73 -12.25 24.07 -11.43
N PRO A 74 -11.92 23.89 -12.74
CA PRO A 74 -12.56 24.63 -13.82
C PRO A 74 -13.99 24.17 -14.09
N ALA A 75 -14.29 22.88 -13.86
CA ALA A 75 -15.62 22.33 -14.07
C ALA A 75 -16.67 22.92 -13.10
N LEU A 76 -16.25 23.51 -11.98
CA LEU A 76 -17.13 24.28 -11.09
C LEU A 76 -17.60 25.61 -11.73
N GLN A 77 -16.96 26.07 -12.80
CA GLN A 77 -17.31 27.33 -13.48
C GLN A 77 -18.14 27.16 -14.74
N THR A 78 -18.26 25.94 -15.27
CA THR A 78 -18.99 25.67 -16.52
C THR A 78 -20.11 24.68 -16.24
N THR A 79 -21.32 25.21 -16.09
CA THR A 79 -22.59 24.51 -15.87
C THR A 79 -23.04 23.71 -17.09
N SER A 80 -22.26 22.70 -17.51
CA SER A 80 -22.74 21.69 -18.46
C SER A 80 -22.55 20.29 -17.89
N ALA A 81 -23.69 19.67 -17.61
CA ALA A 81 -23.83 18.37 -16.98
C ALA A 81 -23.05 17.28 -17.73
N GLY A 82 -22.37 16.41 -16.98
CA GLY A 82 -21.92 15.10 -17.47
C GLY A 82 -20.64 15.06 -18.31
N VAL A 83 -19.87 16.16 -18.40
CA VAL A 83 -18.61 16.13 -19.15
C VAL A 83 -17.60 15.23 -18.42
N TRP A 84 -17.34 14.06 -19.00
CA TRP A 84 -16.19 13.21 -18.69
C TRP A 84 -14.92 14.04 -18.98
N THR A 85 -14.45 14.80 -18.00
CA THR A 85 -13.23 15.57 -18.17
C THR A 85 -12.07 14.58 -18.31
N PRO A 86 -11.29 14.63 -19.40
CA PRO A 86 -10.21 13.68 -19.64
C PRO A 86 -9.24 13.54 -18.45
N GLY A 87 -9.09 14.59 -17.64
CA GLY A 87 -8.23 14.57 -16.47
C GLY A 87 -8.78 13.80 -15.26
N VAL A 88 -10.10 13.59 -15.11
CA VAL A 88 -10.65 12.67 -14.09
C VAL A 88 -10.37 11.21 -14.49
N VAL A 89 -10.52 10.89 -15.78
CA VAL A 89 -10.20 9.56 -16.33
C VAL A 89 -8.71 9.25 -16.19
N ALA A 90 -7.86 10.18 -16.64
CA ALA A 90 -6.41 10.03 -16.51
C ALA A 90 -5.98 9.96 -15.03
N GLY A 91 -6.53 10.85 -14.19
CA GLY A 91 -6.23 10.89 -12.77
C GLY A 91 -6.61 9.61 -12.03
N SER A 92 -7.79 9.04 -12.32
CA SER A 92 -8.20 7.75 -11.75
C SER A 92 -7.32 6.59 -12.21
N ALA A 93 -6.91 6.55 -13.49
CA ALA A 93 -5.95 5.57 -13.98
C ALA A 93 -4.59 5.66 -13.23
N PHE A 94 -4.07 6.87 -13.02
CA PHE A 94 -2.84 7.07 -12.25
C PHE A 94 -2.99 6.67 -10.78
N MET A 95 -4.14 6.92 -10.16
CA MET A 95 -4.42 6.44 -8.80
C MET A 95 -4.42 4.90 -8.73
N LEU A 96 -5.06 4.22 -9.69
CA LEU A 96 -5.08 2.75 -9.76
C LEU A 96 -3.66 2.18 -9.93
N ILE A 97 -2.84 2.78 -10.78
CA ILE A 97 -1.43 2.41 -10.96
C ILE A 97 -0.65 2.61 -9.65
N GLY A 98 -0.85 3.75 -8.99
CA GLY A 98 -0.22 4.07 -7.70
C GLY A 98 -0.61 3.09 -6.60
N LEU A 99 -1.89 2.73 -6.51
CA LEU A 99 -2.42 1.72 -5.57
C LEU A 99 -1.81 0.35 -5.84
N ASN A 100 -1.80 -0.11 -7.10
CA ASN A 100 -1.22 -1.40 -7.47
C ASN A 100 0.26 -1.47 -7.10
N LYS A 101 1.05 -0.42 -7.39
CA LYS A 101 2.46 -0.35 -6.97
C LYS A 101 2.60 -0.37 -5.44
N ARG A 102 1.76 0.35 -4.71
CA ARG A 102 1.78 0.37 -3.24
C ARG A 102 1.49 -1.01 -2.65
N ILE A 103 0.61 -1.79 -3.28
CA ILE A 103 0.30 -3.18 -2.89
C ILE A 103 1.45 -4.11 -3.26
N GLN A 104 2.03 -3.96 -4.45
CA GLN A 104 3.11 -4.80 -4.94
C GLN A 104 4.39 -4.64 -4.10
N PHE A 105 4.75 -3.42 -3.68
CA PHE A 105 5.99 -3.12 -2.97
C PHE A 105 5.81 -2.88 -1.46
N ARG A 106 4.85 -3.58 -0.83
CA ARG A 106 4.64 -3.45 0.63
C ARG A 106 5.85 -3.95 1.42
N PRO A 107 6.14 -3.36 2.59
CA PRO A 107 7.25 -3.80 3.46
C PRO A 107 7.12 -5.27 3.89
N GLY A 108 5.89 -5.78 4.03
CA GLY A 108 5.68 -7.21 4.32
C GLY A 108 6.15 -8.15 3.20
N ARG A 109 5.99 -7.73 1.93
CA ARG A 109 6.48 -8.52 0.79
C ARG A 109 8.00 -8.49 0.70
N GLU A 110 8.62 -7.35 1.02
CA GLU A 110 10.08 -7.24 1.15
C GLU A 110 10.63 -8.25 2.16
N ARG A 111 10.07 -8.27 3.38
CA ARG A 111 10.45 -9.25 4.42
C ARG A 111 10.23 -10.69 3.96
N GLN A 112 9.15 -10.96 3.23
CA GLN A 112 8.90 -12.30 2.67
C GLN A 112 9.99 -12.70 1.68
N VAL A 113 10.33 -11.82 0.74
CA VAL A 113 11.38 -12.09 -0.25
C VAL A 113 12.74 -12.28 0.42
N LEU A 114 13.04 -11.48 1.45
CA LEU A 114 14.27 -11.63 2.24
C LEU A 114 14.31 -12.96 3.01
N ARG A 115 13.17 -13.41 3.56
CA ARG A 115 13.04 -14.74 4.19
C ARG A 115 13.24 -15.86 3.18
N GLU A 116 12.62 -15.78 2.02
CA GLU A 116 12.77 -16.76 0.94
C GLU A 116 14.23 -16.82 0.47
N LEU A 117 14.90 -15.66 0.33
CA LEU A 117 16.32 -15.59 0.01
C LEU A 117 17.19 -16.20 1.13
N ALA A 118 16.88 -15.95 2.39
CA ALA A 118 17.60 -16.52 3.53
C ALA A 118 17.47 -18.05 3.56
N ALA A 119 16.25 -18.56 3.36
CA ALA A 119 15.93 -19.98 3.43
C ALA A 119 16.44 -20.77 2.21
N THR A 120 16.23 -20.26 1.00
CA THR A 120 16.50 -21.01 -0.25
C THR A 120 17.76 -20.57 -0.98
N GLY A 121 18.25 -19.35 -0.73
CA GLY A 121 19.29 -18.72 -1.55
C GLY A 121 18.81 -18.25 -2.92
N HIS A 122 17.54 -18.46 -3.28
CA HIS A 122 16.98 -18.07 -4.57
C HIS A 122 16.01 -16.89 -4.44
N LEU A 123 15.96 -16.07 -5.49
CA LEU A 123 15.01 -14.96 -5.57
C LEU A 123 13.84 -15.30 -6.49
N PRO A 124 12.62 -14.81 -6.18
CA PRO A 124 11.52 -14.85 -7.12
C PRO A 124 11.88 -14.18 -8.46
N THR A 125 11.51 -14.81 -9.58
CA THR A 125 11.82 -14.34 -10.94
C THR A 125 11.41 -12.88 -11.18
N SER A 126 10.29 -12.47 -10.59
CA SER A 126 9.79 -11.09 -10.70
C SER A 126 10.69 -10.05 -10.01
N VAL A 127 11.41 -10.45 -8.96
CA VAL A 127 12.36 -9.60 -8.22
C VAL A 127 13.72 -9.65 -8.91
N SER A 128 14.21 -10.84 -9.26
CA SER A 128 15.51 -11.00 -9.94
C SER A 128 15.58 -10.21 -11.25
N ARG A 129 14.52 -10.24 -12.08
CA ARG A 129 14.43 -9.44 -13.30
C ARG A 129 14.57 -7.94 -13.04
N ARG A 130 14.07 -7.45 -11.91
CA ARG A 130 14.12 -6.02 -11.54
C ARG A 130 15.43 -5.61 -10.89
N LEU A 131 16.19 -6.57 -10.34
CA LEU A 131 17.54 -6.34 -9.83
C LEU A 131 18.57 -6.22 -10.95
N ARG A 132 18.34 -6.79 -12.14
CA ARG A 132 19.31 -6.73 -13.26
C ARG A 132 19.58 -5.33 -13.83
N GLY A 133 18.83 -4.30 -13.44
CA GLY A 133 19.03 -2.92 -13.90
C GLY A 133 19.66 -2.03 -12.83
N ASN A 134 19.05 -0.87 -12.58
CA ASN A 134 19.50 0.16 -11.61
C ASN A 134 19.61 -0.31 -10.15
N PHE A 135 19.30 -1.57 -9.85
CA PHE A 135 19.35 -2.16 -8.53
C PHE A 135 20.21 -3.43 -8.51
N ALA A 136 21.21 -3.51 -9.39
CA ALA A 136 22.18 -4.60 -9.36
C ALA A 136 22.82 -4.69 -7.97
N PRO A 137 23.06 -5.90 -7.43
CA PRO A 137 23.81 -6.07 -6.20
C PRO A 137 25.15 -5.35 -6.32
N LEU A 138 25.39 -4.43 -5.39
CA LEU A 138 26.70 -3.82 -5.20
C LEU A 138 27.33 -4.54 -4.02
N ARG A 139 28.63 -4.87 -4.13
CA ARG A 139 29.39 -5.34 -2.97
C ARG A 139 29.34 -4.24 -1.93
N GLY A 140 28.66 -4.48 -0.82
CA GLY A 140 28.59 -3.48 0.22
C GLY A 140 29.82 -3.57 1.12
N LEU A 141 30.01 -2.50 1.89
CA LEU A 141 31.12 -2.41 2.80
C LEU A 141 30.87 -3.33 4.02
N PRO A 142 31.92 -3.77 4.73
CA PRO A 142 31.78 -4.58 5.95
C PRO A 142 30.93 -3.91 7.04
N SER A 143 30.87 -2.57 7.03
CA SER A 143 30.09 -1.76 7.99
C SER A 143 28.62 -1.61 7.64
N ASP A 144 28.19 -2.01 6.44
CA ASP A 144 26.81 -1.81 6.01
C ASP A 144 25.85 -2.76 6.76
N TYR A 145 24.67 -2.24 7.12
CA TYR A 145 23.61 -3.02 7.78
C TYR A 145 23.27 -4.30 6.96
N ASP A 146 23.29 -5.45 7.63
CA ASP A 146 22.84 -6.73 7.05
C ASP A 146 21.33 -6.94 7.27
N PRO A 147 20.50 -6.80 6.23
CA PRO A 147 19.07 -7.01 6.35
C PRO A 147 18.67 -8.46 6.66
N LEU A 148 19.55 -9.45 6.48
CA LEU A 148 19.25 -10.84 6.84
C LEU A 148 19.32 -11.08 8.35
N SER A 149 20.00 -10.20 9.08
CA SER A 149 20.11 -10.23 10.53
C SER A 149 18.95 -9.51 11.23
N ALA A 150 17.99 -8.94 10.49
CA ALA A 150 16.81 -8.32 11.09
C ALA A 150 15.91 -9.37 11.79
N PRO A 151 15.29 -9.00 12.93
CA PRO A 151 14.30 -9.85 13.60
C PRO A 151 13.19 -10.30 12.62
N GLY A 152 12.79 -11.56 12.71
CA GLY A 152 11.74 -12.15 11.88
C GLY A 152 12.16 -12.61 10.47
N ILE A 153 13.44 -12.45 10.08
CA ILE A 153 13.96 -12.93 8.79
C ILE A 153 14.72 -14.26 8.90
N ARG A 154 15.39 -14.51 10.03
CA ARG A 154 16.04 -15.82 10.25
C ARG A 154 14.99 -16.91 10.41
N PRO A 155 15.14 -18.07 9.75
CA PRO A 155 14.30 -19.22 10.01
C PRO A 155 14.44 -19.58 11.48
N ALA A 156 13.30 -19.79 12.17
CA ALA A 156 13.24 -20.20 13.56
C ALA A 156 13.79 -21.62 13.71
N ALA A 157 15.11 -21.77 13.55
CA ALA A 157 15.81 -23.03 13.69
C ALA A 157 16.19 -23.24 15.17
N VAL A 158 15.24 -23.10 16.10
CA VAL A 158 15.40 -23.59 17.48
C VAL A 158 14.01 -23.84 18.07
N ALA A 159 13.53 -25.08 17.93
CA ALA A 159 12.47 -25.62 18.78
C ALA A 159 12.85 -27.06 19.13
N LEU A 160 14.00 -27.22 19.78
CA LEU A 160 14.42 -28.48 20.37
C LEU A 160 14.06 -28.43 21.86
N GLY A 161 13.09 -29.25 22.29
CA GLY A 161 12.86 -29.55 23.71
C GLY A 161 11.50 -29.17 24.33
N LEU A 162 10.50 -28.70 23.58
CA LEU A 162 9.18 -28.41 24.17
C LEU A 162 8.35 -29.68 24.38
N THR A 163 7.82 -29.86 25.59
CA THR A 163 6.85 -30.92 25.91
C THR A 163 5.53 -30.69 25.16
N PRO A 164 4.73 -31.73 24.86
CA PRO A 164 3.43 -31.58 24.19
C PRO A 164 2.49 -30.59 24.89
N ALA A 165 2.52 -30.53 26.22
CA ALA A 165 1.74 -29.57 27.01
C ALA A 165 2.19 -28.12 26.76
N GLN A 166 3.49 -27.87 26.69
CA GLN A 166 4.03 -26.54 26.37
C GLN A 166 3.70 -26.13 24.92
N VAL A 167 3.70 -27.07 23.99
CA VAL A 167 3.29 -26.81 22.59
C VAL A 167 1.80 -26.44 22.53
N ALA A 168 0.94 -27.14 23.27
CA ALA A 168 -0.48 -26.85 23.34
C ALA A 168 -0.76 -25.47 23.95
N GLU A 169 -0.07 -25.12 25.05
CA GLU A 169 -0.22 -23.81 25.71
C GLU A 169 0.31 -22.68 24.83
N ALA A 170 1.45 -22.87 24.15
CA ALA A 170 1.97 -21.92 23.18
C ALA A 170 0.99 -21.71 22.01
N ALA A 171 0.43 -22.79 21.46
CA ALA A 171 -0.57 -22.73 20.40
C ALA A 171 -1.86 -22.01 20.87
N ARG A 172 -2.25 -22.20 22.13
CA ARG A 172 -3.39 -21.50 22.74
C ARG A 172 -3.13 -20.00 22.85
N ALA A 173 -1.97 -19.61 23.37
CA ALA A 173 -1.54 -18.22 23.45
C ALA A 173 -1.47 -17.55 22.06
N ASP A 174 -0.93 -18.26 21.06
CA ASP A 174 -0.86 -17.75 19.69
C ASP A 174 -2.25 -17.60 19.05
N THR A 175 -3.19 -18.48 19.38
CA THR A 175 -4.57 -18.36 18.92
C THR A 175 -5.25 -17.13 19.53
N LEU A 176 -5.06 -16.87 20.83
CA LEU A 176 -5.58 -15.66 21.49
C LEU A 176 -5.00 -14.38 20.85
N ARG A 177 -3.68 -14.34 20.61
CA ARG A 177 -3.04 -13.23 19.90
C ARG A 177 -3.59 -13.06 18.49
N ALA A 178 -3.85 -14.15 17.79
CA ALA A 178 -4.41 -14.11 16.43
C ALA A 178 -5.84 -13.58 16.39
N ILE A 179 -6.67 -13.87 17.40
CA ILE A 179 -8.01 -13.28 17.56
C ILE A 179 -7.89 -11.77 17.71
N ASN A 180 -7.10 -11.30 18.67
CA ASN A 180 -6.94 -9.87 18.94
C ASN A 180 -6.46 -9.12 17.68
N ARG A 181 -5.46 -9.67 16.98
CA ARG A 181 -4.96 -9.10 15.72
C ARG A 181 -5.99 -9.11 14.59
N LEU A 182 -6.82 -10.13 14.50
CA LEU A 182 -7.89 -10.17 13.52
C LEU A 182 -8.87 -9.01 13.75
N PHE A 183 -9.29 -8.81 15.01
CA PHE A 183 -10.21 -7.73 15.40
C PHE A 183 -9.57 -6.36 15.22
N GLU A 184 -8.38 -6.15 15.76
CA GLU A 184 -7.64 -4.88 15.62
C GLU A 184 -7.44 -4.51 14.16
N ARG A 185 -7.04 -5.47 13.31
CA ARG A 185 -6.89 -5.23 11.87
C ARG A 185 -8.21 -4.89 11.19
N ARG A 186 -9.31 -5.56 11.56
CA ARG A 186 -10.64 -5.28 10.98
C ARG A 186 -11.14 -3.91 11.40
N ARG A 187 -10.94 -3.51 12.66
CA ARG A 187 -11.22 -2.17 13.17
C ARG A 187 -10.38 -1.10 12.46
N LYS A 188 -9.05 -1.28 12.38
CA LYS A 188 -8.15 -0.39 11.63
C LYS A 188 -8.52 -0.32 10.14
N GLY A 189 -8.96 -1.43 9.56
CA GLY A 189 -9.48 -1.49 8.19
C GLY A 189 -10.75 -0.68 8.03
N GLY A 190 -11.73 -0.87 8.93
CA GLY A 190 -12.99 -0.11 8.95
C GLY A 190 -12.75 1.38 9.12
N LYS A 191 -11.88 1.80 10.04
CA LYS A 191 -11.48 3.21 10.21
C LYS A 191 -10.87 3.80 8.94
N ARG A 192 -9.98 3.08 8.24
CA ARG A 192 -9.40 3.55 6.97
C ARG A 192 -10.44 3.70 5.87
N TRP A 193 -11.35 2.75 5.75
CA TRP A 193 -12.43 2.82 4.76
C TRP A 193 -13.43 3.93 5.06
N ASN A 194 -13.76 4.14 6.34
CA ASN A 194 -14.57 5.28 6.76
C ASN A 194 -13.85 6.60 6.52
N TYR A 195 -12.54 6.70 6.77
CA TYR A 195 -11.78 7.92 6.47
C TYR A 195 -11.72 8.22 4.98
N LEU A 196 -11.47 7.20 4.14
CA LEU A 196 -11.51 7.31 2.68
C LEU A 196 -12.91 7.69 2.18
N GLY A 197 -13.95 7.05 2.73
CA GLY A 197 -15.33 7.35 2.43
C GLY A 197 -15.72 8.77 2.81
N LEU A 198 -15.46 9.19 4.05
CA LEU A 198 -15.75 10.54 4.55
C LEU A 198 -14.96 11.63 3.85
N ALA A 199 -13.69 11.41 3.54
CA ALA A 199 -12.91 12.37 2.75
C ALA A 199 -13.49 12.51 1.34
N GLY A 200 -13.94 11.41 0.73
CA GLY A 200 -14.69 11.41 -0.53
C GLY A 200 -16.02 12.15 -0.41
N ILE A 201 -16.78 11.93 0.67
CA ILE A 201 -18.03 12.64 0.94
C ILE A 201 -17.76 14.13 1.09
N LEU A 202 -16.86 14.57 1.97
CA LEU A 202 -16.59 15.99 2.23
C LEU A 202 -16.11 16.74 0.97
N SER A 203 -15.29 16.11 0.14
CA SER A 203 -14.86 16.70 -1.13
C SER A 203 -16.00 16.80 -2.14
N MET A 204 -16.94 15.85 -2.15
CA MET A 204 -18.16 15.92 -2.97
C MET A 204 -19.22 16.88 -2.41
N THR A 205 -19.45 16.90 -1.09
CA THR A 205 -20.40 17.82 -0.44
C THR A 205 -19.97 19.26 -0.65
N ARG A 206 -18.66 19.55 -0.63
CA ARG A 206 -18.16 20.89 -0.98
C ARG A 206 -18.34 21.23 -2.46
N ALA A 207 -18.28 20.25 -3.36
CA ALA A 207 -18.58 20.46 -4.77
C ALA A 207 -20.08 20.68 -5.03
N LEU A 208 -20.95 20.02 -4.24
CA LEU A 208 -22.41 20.08 -4.35
C LEU A 208 -23.05 21.27 -3.60
N ALA A 209 -22.42 21.73 -2.51
CA ALA A 209 -22.89 22.87 -1.72
C ALA A 209 -22.45 24.24 -2.28
N SER A 210 -21.67 24.26 -3.37
CA SER A 210 -21.49 25.49 -4.14
C SER A 210 -22.81 25.83 -4.82
N PRO A 211 -23.46 26.96 -4.48
CA PRO A 211 -24.75 27.32 -5.05
C PRO A 211 -24.58 27.55 -6.56
N SER A 212 -25.18 26.69 -7.37
CA SER A 212 -25.38 26.91 -8.80
C SER A 212 -26.45 27.99 -8.96
N ILE A 213 -26.03 29.17 -9.43
CA ILE A 213 -26.91 30.35 -9.61
C ILE A 213 -27.87 30.18 -10.80
N ASP A 214 -27.68 29.20 -11.69
CA ASP A 214 -28.55 28.98 -12.86
C ASP A 214 -29.18 27.57 -12.85
N GLY A 215 -30.52 27.54 -12.88
CA GLY A 215 -31.41 26.39 -12.73
C GLY A 215 -31.30 25.31 -13.81
N SER A 216 -30.15 24.65 -13.90
CA SER A 216 -29.95 23.46 -14.71
C SER A 216 -30.26 22.20 -13.88
N HIS A 217 -31.37 21.55 -14.20
CA HIS A 217 -31.76 20.26 -13.62
C HIS A 217 -30.72 19.21 -14.04
N VAL A 218 -29.89 18.77 -13.09
CA VAL A 218 -28.96 17.66 -13.30
C VAL A 218 -29.75 16.36 -13.13
N ASP A 219 -29.80 15.52 -14.16
CA ASP A 219 -30.35 14.17 -14.07
C ASP A 219 -29.55 13.37 -13.02
N GLY A 220 -30.18 13.18 -11.86
CA GLY A 220 -29.55 12.60 -10.66
C GLY A 220 -29.02 11.17 -10.83
N GLY A 221 -29.36 10.48 -11.92
CA GLY A 221 -28.96 9.10 -12.17
C GLY A 221 -27.45 8.91 -12.40
N SER A 222 -26.78 9.81 -13.13
CA SER A 222 -25.37 9.62 -13.50
C SER A 222 -24.40 9.98 -12.36
N LEU A 223 -24.74 11.01 -11.57
CA LEU A 223 -24.02 11.39 -10.35
C LEU A 223 -24.27 10.37 -9.22
N ALA A 224 -25.48 9.81 -9.12
CA ALA A 224 -25.79 8.75 -8.15
C ALA A 224 -25.02 7.44 -8.38
N ILE A 225 -24.69 7.08 -9.63
CA ILE A 225 -23.89 5.87 -9.92
C ILE A 225 -22.41 6.07 -9.53
N LEU A 226 -21.85 7.26 -9.78
CA LEU A 226 -20.47 7.60 -9.42
C LEU A 226 -20.28 7.83 -7.91
N VAL A 227 -21.26 8.46 -7.25
CA VAL A 227 -21.31 8.64 -5.78
C VAL A 227 -21.66 7.32 -5.08
N GLY A 228 -22.65 6.59 -5.57
CA GLY A 228 -23.13 5.34 -4.96
C GLY A 228 -22.12 4.20 -5.04
N GLY A 229 -21.40 4.07 -6.16
CA GLY A 229 -20.42 3.00 -6.34
C GLY A 229 -19.11 3.20 -5.58
N PHE A 230 -18.58 4.42 -5.55
CA PHE A 230 -17.24 4.70 -5.00
C PHE A 230 -17.25 5.28 -3.58
N VAL A 231 -18.36 5.84 -3.11
CA VAL A 231 -18.43 6.48 -1.79
C VAL A 231 -19.31 5.69 -0.82
N ALA A 232 -20.48 5.22 -1.26
CA ALA A 232 -21.40 4.50 -0.38
C ALA A 232 -20.89 3.08 -0.04
N ALA A 233 -20.32 2.35 -1.01
CA ALA A 233 -19.83 0.99 -0.76
C ALA A 233 -18.69 0.93 0.29
N PRO A 234 -17.65 1.80 0.25
CA PRO A 234 -16.62 1.82 1.29
C PRO A 234 -17.14 2.16 2.69
N VAL A 235 -18.09 3.09 2.81
CA VAL A 235 -18.67 3.49 4.11
C VAL A 235 -19.54 2.36 4.67
N ALA A 236 -20.38 1.71 3.85
CA ALA A 236 -21.16 0.56 4.28
C ALA A 236 -20.26 -0.62 4.73
N ILE A 237 -19.17 -0.88 4.00
CA ILE A 237 -18.15 -1.87 4.40
C ILE A 237 -17.43 -1.43 5.70
N GLY A 238 -17.18 -0.13 5.88
CA GLY A 238 -16.57 0.43 7.08
C GLY A 238 -17.44 0.23 8.32
N VAL A 239 -18.70 0.63 8.25
CA VAL A 239 -19.70 0.52 9.33
C VAL A 239 -19.95 -0.94 9.70
N THR A 240 -20.20 -1.81 8.71
CA THR A 240 -20.42 -3.24 8.98
C THR A 240 -19.23 -3.91 9.67
N ASN A 241 -18.00 -3.57 9.29
CA ASN A 241 -16.82 -4.06 9.99
C ASN A 241 -16.70 -3.50 11.41
N LEU A 242 -17.05 -2.22 11.67
CA LEU A 242 -17.01 -1.67 13.03
C LEU A 242 -18.04 -2.33 13.97
N VAL A 243 -19.25 -2.58 13.47
CA VAL A 243 -20.30 -3.25 14.26
C VAL A 243 -19.95 -4.72 14.49
N THR A 244 -19.45 -5.42 13.47
CA THR A 244 -19.13 -6.85 13.60
C THR A 244 -17.87 -7.10 14.44
N TYR A 245 -16.91 -6.18 14.44
CA TYR A 245 -15.61 -6.31 15.11
C TYR A 245 -15.42 -5.28 16.22
N ASN A 246 -16.40 -5.13 17.10
CA ASN A 246 -16.30 -4.28 18.28
C ASN A 246 -15.54 -4.99 19.44
N GLU A 247 -15.17 -4.22 20.47
CA GLU A 247 -14.40 -4.72 21.63
C GLU A 247 -15.22 -5.67 22.52
N ALA A 248 -16.53 -5.46 22.62
CA ALA A 248 -17.43 -6.35 23.35
C ALA A 248 -17.42 -7.77 22.77
N ARG A 249 -17.49 -7.90 21.44
CA ARG A 249 -17.48 -9.20 20.76
C ARG A 249 -16.10 -9.86 20.76
N GLU A 250 -15.04 -9.05 20.74
CA GLU A 250 -13.67 -9.53 20.92
C GLU A 250 -13.50 -10.21 22.28
N SER A 251 -13.85 -9.51 23.35
CA SER A 251 -13.79 -10.04 24.72
C SER A 251 -14.71 -11.24 24.93
N GLU A 252 -15.91 -11.25 24.35
CA GLU A 252 -16.82 -12.42 24.38
C GLU A 252 -16.16 -13.66 23.76
N ILE A 253 -15.55 -13.52 22.58
CA ILE A 253 -14.90 -14.65 21.88
C ILE A 253 -13.63 -15.10 22.61
N GLU A 254 -12.84 -14.17 23.16
CA GLU A 254 -11.68 -14.51 23.97
C GLU A 254 -12.08 -15.27 25.24
N ASN A 255 -13.11 -14.81 25.95
CA ASN A 255 -13.62 -15.48 27.15
C ASN A 255 -14.20 -16.87 26.84
N ALA A 256 -14.95 -17.00 25.74
CA ALA A 256 -15.43 -18.29 25.26
C ALA A 256 -14.27 -19.26 24.94
N TYR A 257 -13.19 -18.78 24.32
CA TYR A 257 -12.03 -19.60 24.02
C TYR A 257 -11.22 -19.97 25.28
N ARG A 258 -11.09 -19.04 26.24
CA ARG A 258 -10.46 -19.30 27.55
C ARG A 258 -11.23 -20.31 28.39
N SER A 259 -12.55 -20.40 28.24
CA SER A 259 -13.38 -21.44 28.86
C SER A 259 -13.38 -22.79 28.12
N GLY A 260 -12.52 -22.95 27.10
CA GLY A 260 -12.36 -24.21 26.37
C GLY A 260 -13.36 -24.40 25.24
N LYS A 261 -14.24 -23.42 24.95
CA LYS A 261 -15.13 -23.52 23.79
C LYS A 261 -14.32 -23.42 22.49
N PRO A 262 -14.64 -24.22 21.47
CA PRO A 262 -13.96 -24.15 20.20
C PRO A 262 -14.25 -22.82 19.50
N LEU A 263 -13.27 -22.33 18.75
CA LEU A 263 -13.37 -21.04 18.08
C LEU A 263 -14.48 -21.05 16.99
N PRO A 264 -15.36 -20.03 16.92
CA PRO A 264 -16.43 -20.01 15.93
C PRO A 264 -15.93 -20.21 14.50
N LYS A 265 -16.63 -21.03 13.69
CA LYS A 265 -16.23 -21.38 12.30
C LYS A 265 -15.90 -20.14 11.46
N ARG A 266 -16.70 -19.07 11.58
CA ARG A 266 -16.48 -17.80 10.87
C ARG A 266 -15.18 -17.09 11.26
N ILE A 267 -14.76 -17.18 12.53
CA ILE A 267 -13.51 -16.59 13.01
C ILE A 267 -12.33 -17.44 12.54
N ARG A 268 -12.40 -18.78 12.68
CA ARG A 268 -11.38 -19.71 12.17
C ARG A 268 -11.07 -19.48 10.69
N GLN A 269 -12.09 -19.38 9.85
CA GLN A 269 -11.94 -19.12 8.41
C GLN A 269 -11.36 -17.73 8.09
N ARG A 270 -11.45 -16.78 9.01
CA ARG A 270 -10.99 -15.39 8.81
C ARG A 270 -9.62 -15.12 9.41
N ILE A 271 -9.16 -15.93 10.36
CA ILE A 271 -7.77 -15.94 10.82
C ILE A 271 -6.89 -16.40 9.66
N LYS A 272 -5.91 -15.57 9.29
CA LYS A 272 -4.96 -15.85 8.20
C LYS A 272 -3.58 -16.12 8.78
N LYS A 273 -2.67 -16.70 8.00
CA LYS A 273 -1.28 -16.95 8.40
C LYS A 273 -0.57 -15.74 9.03
N LYS A 274 -0.90 -14.52 8.58
CA LYS A 274 -0.38 -13.25 9.13
C LYS A 274 -0.87 -12.90 10.54
N ASP A 275 -1.96 -13.50 11.00
CA ASP A 275 -2.46 -13.31 12.37
C ASP A 275 -1.67 -14.14 13.37
N LEU A 276 -1.22 -15.32 12.93
CA LEU A 276 -0.50 -16.32 13.73
C LEU A 276 1.01 -16.06 13.87
N GLN A 277 1.55 -15.00 13.25
CA GLN A 277 3.00 -14.71 13.36
C GLN A 277 3.35 -14.17 14.76
N PRO A 278 4.51 -14.42 15.36
CA PRO A 278 4.93 -13.70 16.57
C PRO A 278 5.02 -12.19 16.31
N LEU A 279 4.92 -11.33 17.35
CA LEU A 279 5.19 -9.89 17.18
C LEU A 279 6.70 -9.76 16.94
N ASP A 280 7.08 -9.28 15.74
CA ASP A 280 8.43 -8.79 15.45
C ASP A 280 8.69 -7.49 16.22
#